data_AF-A0A135Z979-F1
#
_entry.id   AF-A0A135Z979-F1
#
_cell.length_a   1.000
_cell.length_b   1.000
_cell.length_c   1.000
_cell.angle_alpha   90.00
_cell.angle_beta   90.00
_cell.angle_gamma   90.00
#
_symmetry.space_group_name_H-M   'P 1'
#
loop_
_entity.id
_entity.type
_entity.pdbx_description
1 polymer ?
#
loop_
_entity_poly.entity_id
_entity_poly.type
_entity_poly.pdbx_seq_one_letter_code
_entity_poly.pdbx_strand_id
1 'polypeptide(L)'
;MKSDVNSDEKSKSDSENYTISSSVDLSKSDDELSMADISRKNANPVSFVSYAIVLLIAIIFPYWAGRTLAAQSTTWVINHTSFLSPIGVLFISWIITVSLFTCIAMAVIEPKQWIWRCALIVFLALEQFIAGLCLLRLSFWYSTHVVYGSAASLANAANLGIISAGLSVAVFAILFVGLLVVVPKKSKLNVFTRSWASFILFFAIEVIAIIIVIFGGFMTAM
;
A
#
# COMPACT_ATOMS: atom_id res chain seq x y z
N MET A 1 74.79 -26.12 1.95
CA MET A 1 74.64 -26.57 3.35
C MET A 1 74.83 -25.30 4.19
N LYS A 2 73.81 -24.41 4.38
CA LYS A 2 72.71 -24.43 5.40
C LYS A 2 73.25 -24.89 6.76
N SER A 3 73.18 -24.18 7.89
CA SER A 3 72.28 -23.14 8.46
C SER A 3 72.97 -22.65 9.77
N ASP A 4 72.94 -21.37 10.16
CA ASP A 4 71.96 -20.66 11.03
C ASP A 4 71.60 -21.41 12.34
N VAL A 5 71.36 -20.85 13.55
CA VAL A 5 71.27 -19.50 14.14
C VAL A 5 70.96 -19.69 15.65
N ASN A 6 71.26 -18.67 16.46
CA ASN A 6 70.55 -18.16 17.66
C ASN A 6 71.06 -18.40 19.09
N SER A 7 70.99 -17.28 19.79
CA SER A 7 71.46 -16.92 21.12
C SER A 7 70.30 -16.51 22.03
N ASP A 8 70.44 -16.95 23.28
CA ASP A 8 70.11 -16.27 24.54
C ASP A 8 68.67 -15.83 24.86
N GLU A 9 68.14 -16.61 25.78
CA GLU A 9 66.96 -16.43 26.60
C GLU A 9 67.33 -15.63 27.88
N LYS A 10 66.42 -14.76 28.38
CA LYS A 10 65.84 -14.83 29.75
C LYS A 10 65.55 -13.48 30.47
N SER A 11 64.37 -13.50 31.11
CA SER A 11 63.81 -12.66 32.21
C SER A 11 63.22 -11.30 31.82
N LYS A 12 61.90 -11.08 31.83
CA LYS A 12 60.82 -11.20 32.85
C LYS A 12 60.76 -10.00 33.81
N SER A 13 59.84 -9.07 33.53
CA SER A 13 59.08 -8.33 34.54
C SER A 13 57.72 -7.93 33.95
N ASP A 14 56.68 -8.63 34.37
CA ASP A 14 55.29 -8.31 34.10
C ASP A 14 54.87 -7.11 34.98
N SER A 15 54.53 -5.98 34.34
CA SER A 15 53.71 -4.94 34.96
C SER A 15 52.78 -4.33 33.90
N GLU A 16 51.54 -4.78 33.98
CA GLU A 16 50.31 -4.23 33.43
C GLU A 16 50.39 -2.78 32.92
N ASN A 17 50.14 -2.61 31.62
CA ASN A 17 49.62 -1.37 31.07
C ASN A 17 48.36 -1.68 30.26
N TYR A 18 47.22 -1.56 30.93
CA TYR A 18 45.90 -1.56 30.33
C TYR A 18 45.67 -0.23 29.62
N THR A 19 46.34 -0.02 28.48
CA THR A 19 46.02 1.12 27.63
C THR A 19 44.81 0.71 26.80
N ILE A 20 43.63 1.16 27.22
CA ILE A 20 42.43 1.19 26.37
C ILE A 20 42.79 2.01 25.14
N SER A 21 43.23 1.32 24.08
CA SER A 21 43.36 1.91 22.76
C SER A 21 41.95 2.13 22.25
N SER A 22 41.41 3.30 22.56
CA SER A 22 40.30 3.91 21.85
C SER A 22 40.75 4.28 20.43
N SER A 23 41.17 3.29 19.66
CA SER A 23 41.31 3.43 18.22
C SER A 23 39.93 3.14 17.63
N VAL A 24 39.09 4.17 17.59
CA VAL A 24 38.05 4.22 16.55
C VAL A 24 38.82 4.29 15.24
N ASP A 25 39.01 3.12 14.64
CA ASP A 25 39.66 3.00 13.35
C ASP A 25 38.68 3.48 12.27
N LEU A 26 38.73 4.78 11.98
CA LEU A 26 37.94 5.46 10.95
C LEU A 26 38.30 5.01 9.52
N SER A 27 39.23 4.07 9.34
CA SER A 27 39.72 3.62 8.03
C SER A 27 39.12 2.30 7.54
N LYS A 28 38.20 1.67 8.29
CA LYS A 28 37.60 0.39 7.90
C LYS A 28 36.70 0.59 6.67
N SER A 29 37.07 -0.04 5.56
CA SER A 29 36.29 -0.04 4.32
C SER A 29 34.93 -0.72 4.53
N ASP A 30 33.91 -0.26 3.80
CA ASP A 30 32.52 -0.73 3.92
C ASP A 30 32.36 -2.26 3.74
N ASP A 31 33.38 -2.95 3.22
CA ASP A 31 33.41 -4.40 2.98
C ASP A 31 33.49 -5.25 4.27
N GLU A 32 33.92 -4.70 5.40
CA GLU A 32 33.99 -5.43 6.68
C GLU A 32 32.87 -5.05 7.67
N LEU A 33 31.98 -4.14 7.28
CA LEU A 33 30.83 -3.76 8.10
C LEU A 33 29.71 -4.81 7.98
N SER A 34 29.17 -5.21 9.13
CA SER A 34 27.97 -6.04 9.18
C SER A 34 26.83 -5.36 8.42
N MET A 35 26.13 -6.12 7.56
CA MET A 35 24.96 -5.64 6.80
C MET A 35 23.90 -4.98 7.71
N ALA A 36 23.83 -5.37 8.99
CA ALA A 36 22.94 -4.76 9.98
C ALA A 36 23.36 -3.33 10.38
N ASP A 37 24.67 -3.03 10.45
CA ASP A 37 25.17 -1.70 10.80
C ASP A 37 25.12 -0.72 9.60
N ILE A 38 25.34 -1.23 8.38
CA ILE A 38 25.19 -0.45 7.14
C ILE A 38 23.72 -0.02 6.95
N SER A 39 22.77 -0.90 7.25
CA SER A 39 21.33 -0.59 7.18
C SER A 39 20.91 0.47 8.21
N ARG A 40 21.50 0.45 9.42
CA ARG A 40 21.22 1.41 10.48
C ARG A 40 21.76 2.81 10.18
N LYS A 41 22.93 2.91 9.54
CA LYS A 41 23.58 4.20 9.19
C LYS A 41 22.85 4.96 8.06
N ASN A 42 22.19 4.24 7.15
CA ASN A 42 21.49 4.82 5.99
C ASN A 42 19.97 4.94 6.15
N ALA A 43 19.39 4.42 7.24
CA ALA A 43 17.99 4.69 7.55
C ALA A 43 17.86 6.17 7.94
N ASN A 44 17.17 6.97 7.12
CA ASN A 44 16.82 8.35 7.48
C ASN A 44 15.49 8.33 8.25
N PRO A 45 15.49 8.28 9.60
CA PRO A 45 14.27 8.13 10.38
C PRO A 45 13.30 9.30 10.17
N VAL A 46 13.82 10.48 9.84
CA VAL A 46 13.01 11.69 9.64
C VAL A 46 12.15 11.58 8.39
N SER A 47 12.71 11.13 7.26
CA SER A 47 11.94 10.95 6.02
C SER A 47 10.87 9.85 6.12
N PHE A 48 11.13 8.83 6.94
CA PHE A 48 10.12 7.80 7.23
C PHE A 48 8.97 8.35 8.09
N VAL A 49 9.30 9.06 9.18
CA VAL A 49 8.30 9.67 10.06
C VAL A 49 7.48 10.73 9.33
N SER A 50 8.11 11.59 8.53
CA SER A 50 7.37 12.60 7.75
C SER A 50 6.41 11.97 6.74
N TYR A 51 6.83 10.90 6.05
CA TYR A 51 5.95 10.15 5.16
C TYR A 51 4.78 9.51 5.92
N ALA A 52 5.02 8.93 7.10
CA ALA A 52 3.97 8.36 7.93
C ALA A 52 2.95 9.43 8.39
N ILE A 53 3.42 10.63 8.77
CA ILE A 53 2.55 11.76 9.11
C ILE A 53 1.70 12.17 7.90
N VAL A 54 2.29 12.30 6.71
CA VAL A 54 1.56 12.66 5.49
C VAL A 54 0.52 11.59 5.15
N LEU A 55 0.84 10.30 5.29
CA LEU A 55 -0.13 9.21 5.12
C LEU A 55 -1.30 9.34 6.10
N LEU A 56 -1.03 9.61 7.38
CA LEU A 56 -2.07 9.77 8.37
C LEU A 56 -2.99 10.95 8.06
N ILE A 57 -2.41 12.07 7.61
CA ILE A 57 -3.16 13.24 7.15
C ILE A 57 -4.04 12.87 5.95
N ALA A 58 -3.49 12.15 4.97
CA ALA A 58 -4.21 11.69 3.79
C ALA A 58 -5.33 10.69 4.10
N ILE A 59 -5.26 10.00 5.25
CA ILE A 59 -6.35 9.15 5.75
C ILE A 59 -7.45 9.99 6.39
N ILE A 60 -7.09 10.86 7.33
CA ILE A 60 -8.05 11.53 8.22
C ILE A 60 -8.73 12.71 7.53
N PHE A 61 -7.93 13.61 6.97
CA PHE A 61 -8.42 14.92 6.51
C PHE A 61 -9.39 14.80 5.33
N PRO A 62 -9.12 14.00 4.27
CA PRO A 62 -10.03 13.86 3.14
C PRO A 62 -11.34 13.18 3.52
N TYR A 63 -11.29 12.13 4.36
CA TYR A 63 -12.50 11.46 4.84
C TYR A 63 -13.39 12.41 5.64
N TRP A 64 -12.79 13.17 6.57
CA TRP A 64 -13.52 14.16 7.34
C TRP A 64 -14.15 15.22 6.42
N ALA A 65 -13.39 15.77 5.47
CA ALA A 65 -13.89 16.76 4.52
C ALA A 65 -15.05 16.24 3.66
N GLY A 66 -14.95 15.02 3.15
CA GLY A 66 -16.03 14.40 2.39
C GLY A 66 -17.30 14.22 3.24
N ARG A 67 -17.13 13.73 4.48
CA ARG A 67 -18.24 13.50 5.40
C ARG A 67 -18.93 14.79 5.84
N THR A 68 -18.19 15.85 6.13
CA THR A 68 -18.77 17.15 6.50
C THR A 68 -19.52 17.77 5.33
N LEU A 69 -18.99 17.66 4.11
CA LEU A 69 -19.66 18.14 2.91
C LEU A 69 -20.97 17.39 2.65
N ALA A 70 -20.97 16.07 2.84
CA ALA A 70 -22.17 15.25 2.74
C ALA A 70 -23.25 15.64 3.76
N ALA A 71 -22.85 15.94 5.01
CA ALA A 71 -23.77 16.24 6.11
C ALA A 71 -24.26 17.69 6.16
N GLN A 72 -23.43 18.66 5.78
CA GLN A 72 -23.71 20.08 5.93
C GLN A 72 -24.13 20.75 4.60
N SER A 73 -23.69 20.18 3.47
CA SER A 73 -23.83 20.80 2.15
C SER A 73 -24.39 19.83 1.10
N THR A 74 -25.33 18.97 1.51
CA THR A 74 -25.88 17.90 0.66
C THR A 74 -26.43 18.41 -0.67
N THR A 75 -27.15 19.54 -0.65
CA THR A 75 -27.72 20.15 -1.87
C THR A 75 -26.64 20.62 -2.84
N TRP A 76 -25.54 21.16 -2.34
CA TRP A 76 -24.38 21.56 -3.15
C TRP A 76 -23.73 20.35 -3.82
N VAL A 77 -23.56 19.24 -3.09
CA VAL A 77 -23.01 17.99 -3.62
C VAL A 77 -23.90 17.44 -4.72
N ILE A 78 -25.21 17.30 -4.46
CA ILE A 78 -26.18 16.78 -5.43
C ILE A 78 -26.16 17.61 -6.71
N ASN A 79 -26.14 18.94 -6.61
CA ASN A 79 -26.10 19.80 -7.79
C ASN A 79 -24.82 19.59 -8.60
N HIS A 80 -23.67 19.47 -7.95
CA HIS A 80 -22.38 19.25 -8.62
C HIS A 80 -22.19 17.81 -9.11
N THR A 81 -22.95 16.83 -8.63
CA THR A 81 -22.86 15.44 -9.09
C THR A 81 -24.03 15.02 -9.97
N SER A 82 -25.03 15.88 -10.17
CA SER A 82 -26.26 15.59 -10.92
C SER A 82 -26.01 15.23 -12.39
N PHE A 83 -24.88 15.65 -12.96
CA PHE A 83 -24.50 15.31 -14.33
C PHE A 83 -23.95 13.88 -14.46
N LEU A 84 -23.59 13.23 -13.35
CA LEU A 84 -23.01 11.89 -13.35
C LEU A 84 -24.12 10.84 -13.30
N SER A 85 -23.98 9.78 -14.09
CA SER A 85 -24.83 8.60 -13.96
C SER A 85 -24.35 7.72 -12.81
N PRO A 86 -25.24 6.95 -12.15
CA PRO A 86 -24.85 6.00 -11.12
C PRO A 86 -23.77 5.00 -11.60
N ILE A 87 -23.89 4.51 -12.84
CA ILE A 87 -22.87 3.63 -13.45
C ILE A 87 -21.53 4.34 -13.57
N GLY A 88 -21.53 5.62 -13.99
CA GLY A 88 -20.31 6.43 -14.08
C GLY A 88 -19.65 6.61 -12.71
N VAL A 89 -20.43 6.90 -11.67
CA VAL A 89 -19.92 7.04 -10.29
C VAL A 89 -19.39 5.72 -9.74
N LEU A 90 -20.06 4.61 -10.02
CA LEU A 90 -19.55 3.28 -9.70
C LEU A 90 -18.18 3.04 -10.34
N PHE A 91 -18.04 3.34 -11.64
CA PHE A 91 -16.79 3.16 -12.35
C PHE A 91 -15.66 4.07 -11.82
N ILE A 92 -15.98 5.33 -11.50
CA ILE A 92 -15.03 6.30 -10.93
C ILE A 92 -14.54 5.85 -9.55
N SER A 93 -15.44 5.40 -8.69
CA SER A 93 -15.05 4.91 -7.37
C SER A 93 -14.19 3.65 -7.50
N TRP A 94 -14.63 2.67 -8.31
CA TRP A 94 -13.87 1.45 -8.58
C TRP A 94 -12.45 1.74 -9.13
N ILE A 95 -12.30 2.63 -10.12
CA ILE A 95 -10.98 2.89 -10.72
C ILE A 95 -10.02 3.54 -9.72
N ILE A 96 -10.55 4.39 -8.83
CA ILE A 96 -9.77 5.03 -7.76
C ILE A 96 -9.33 3.97 -6.75
N THR A 97 -10.23 3.08 -6.34
CA THR A 97 -9.93 2.01 -5.39
C THR A 97 -8.91 1.00 -5.96
N VAL A 98 -9.08 0.56 -7.21
CA VAL A 98 -8.14 -0.34 -7.90
C VAL A 98 -6.77 0.31 -8.06
N SER A 99 -6.75 1.61 -8.41
CA SER A 99 -5.52 2.38 -8.54
C SER A 99 -4.82 2.55 -7.19
N LEU A 100 -5.57 2.74 -6.09
CA LEU A 100 -5.03 2.77 -4.73
C LEU A 100 -4.35 1.44 -4.38
N PHE A 101 -5.02 0.31 -4.56
CA PHE A 101 -4.43 -1.01 -4.28
C PHE A 101 -3.22 -1.31 -5.17
N THR A 102 -3.28 -0.89 -6.43
CA THR A 102 -2.13 -0.98 -7.34
C THR A 102 -0.95 -0.14 -6.84
N CYS A 103 -1.21 1.09 -6.38
CA CYS A 103 -0.16 1.94 -5.81
C CYS A 103 0.41 1.38 -4.51
N ILE A 104 -0.42 0.75 -3.67
CA ILE A 104 0.05 0.02 -2.48
C ILE A 104 0.99 -1.11 -2.89
N ALA A 105 0.58 -1.95 -3.85
CA ALA A 105 1.42 -3.05 -4.34
C ALA A 105 2.74 -2.53 -4.93
N MET A 106 2.69 -1.50 -5.79
CA MET A 106 3.89 -0.94 -6.41
C MET A 106 4.81 -0.24 -5.41
N ALA A 107 4.27 0.45 -4.40
CA ALA A 107 5.06 1.06 -3.33
C ALA A 107 5.81 0.01 -2.50
N VAL A 108 5.28 -1.22 -2.38
CA VAL A 108 5.95 -2.35 -1.71
C VAL A 108 6.99 -3.02 -2.62
N ILE A 109 6.69 -3.20 -3.91
CA ILE A 109 7.59 -3.87 -4.86
C ILE A 109 8.80 -2.98 -5.20
N GLU A 110 8.59 -1.67 -5.36
CA GLU A 110 9.62 -0.72 -5.77
C GLU A 110 9.77 0.46 -4.78
N PRO A 111 10.22 0.21 -3.54
CA PRO A 111 10.22 1.21 -2.47
C PRO A 111 11.18 2.38 -2.72
N LYS A 112 12.16 2.21 -3.62
CA LYS A 112 13.10 3.27 -4.02
C LYS A 112 12.46 4.32 -4.93
N GLN A 113 11.38 3.96 -5.64
CA GLN A 113 10.71 4.87 -6.55
C GLN A 113 9.72 5.76 -5.79
N TRP A 114 10.02 7.07 -5.76
CA TRP A 114 9.17 8.03 -5.06
C TRP A 114 7.80 8.25 -5.74
N ILE A 115 7.71 7.97 -7.05
CA ILE A 115 6.48 8.20 -7.83
C ILE A 115 5.30 7.38 -7.29
N TRP A 116 5.53 6.12 -6.92
CA TRP A 116 4.50 5.24 -6.37
C TRP A 116 4.03 5.68 -4.98
N ARG A 117 4.92 6.27 -4.18
CA ARG A 117 4.59 6.81 -2.86
C ARG A 117 3.72 8.06 -2.96
N CYS A 118 4.04 8.96 -3.90
CA CYS A 118 3.21 10.12 -4.21
C CYS A 118 1.85 9.71 -4.77
N ALA A 119 1.84 8.80 -5.76
CA ALA A 119 0.60 8.30 -6.35
C ALA A 119 -0.29 7.63 -5.29
N LEU A 120 0.30 6.85 -4.38
CA LEU A 120 -0.41 6.25 -3.26
C LEU A 120 -1.07 7.31 -2.38
N ILE A 121 -0.37 8.39 -2.01
CA ILE A 121 -0.95 9.47 -1.20
C ILE A 121 -2.13 10.13 -1.92
N VAL A 122 -2.01 10.38 -3.22
CA VAL A 122 -3.06 11.00 -4.03
C VAL A 122 -4.29 10.10 -4.13
N PHE A 123 -4.12 8.85 -4.54
CA PHE A 123 -5.24 7.90 -4.64
C PHE A 123 -5.84 7.58 -3.28
N LEU A 124 -5.04 7.54 -2.21
CA LEU A 124 -5.54 7.37 -0.86
C LEU A 124 -6.42 8.55 -0.46
N ALA A 125 -5.98 9.78 -0.71
CA ALA A 125 -6.78 10.96 -0.39
C ALA A 125 -8.09 11.01 -1.20
N LEU A 126 -8.05 10.66 -2.48
CA LEU A 126 -9.25 10.56 -3.33
C LEU A 126 -10.21 9.49 -2.83
N GLU A 127 -9.72 8.30 -2.52
CA GLU A 127 -10.50 7.19 -1.98
C GLU A 127 -11.17 7.59 -0.66
N GLN A 128 -10.41 8.18 0.26
CA GLN A 128 -10.94 8.63 1.55
C GLN A 128 -11.98 9.73 1.39
N PHE A 129 -11.78 10.67 0.47
CA PHE A 129 -12.76 11.72 0.18
C PHE A 129 -14.07 11.16 -0.36
N ILE A 130 -14.01 10.24 -1.33
CA ILE A 130 -15.20 9.58 -1.88
C ILE A 130 -15.90 8.73 -0.82
N ALA A 131 -15.14 7.95 -0.05
CA ALA A 131 -15.69 7.17 1.07
C ALA A 131 -16.38 8.05 2.12
N GLY A 132 -15.82 9.24 2.38
CA GLY A 132 -16.44 10.24 3.26
C GLY A 132 -17.73 10.81 2.67
N LEU A 133 -17.71 11.22 1.39
CA LEU A 133 -18.88 11.77 0.69
C LEU A 133 -20.04 10.79 0.61
N CYS A 134 -19.75 9.54 0.30
CA CYS A 134 -20.77 8.51 0.10
C CYS A 134 -21.17 7.80 1.39
N LEU A 135 -20.61 8.23 2.54
CA LEU A 135 -20.84 7.65 3.86
C LEU A 135 -20.63 6.13 3.84
N LEU A 136 -19.47 5.72 3.30
CA LEU A 136 -19.15 4.33 3.02
C LEU A 136 -19.50 3.42 4.19
N ARG A 137 -20.38 2.46 3.91
CA ARG A 137 -20.87 1.48 4.88
C ARG A 137 -21.20 0.19 4.15
N LEU A 138 -20.90 -0.97 4.73
CA LEU A 138 -21.21 -2.26 4.09
C LEU A 138 -22.73 -2.51 3.95
N SER A 139 -23.53 -1.87 4.80
CA SER A 139 -25.01 -1.89 4.76
C SER A 139 -25.59 -0.60 4.17
N PHE A 140 -24.97 -0.05 3.12
CA PHE A 140 -25.25 1.31 2.63
C PHE A 140 -26.67 1.52 2.08
N TRP A 141 -27.32 0.47 1.58
CA TRP A 141 -28.63 0.49 0.89
C TRP A 141 -29.70 1.36 1.57
N TYR A 142 -29.71 1.41 2.90
CA TYR A 142 -30.64 2.24 3.68
C TYR A 142 -29.97 3.42 4.40
N SER A 143 -28.64 3.40 4.55
CA SER A 143 -27.92 4.34 5.42
C SER A 143 -27.66 5.69 4.75
N THR A 144 -27.53 5.74 3.43
CA THR A 144 -27.29 6.95 2.64
C THR A 144 -28.57 7.69 2.30
N HIS A 145 -29.71 6.98 2.25
CA HIS A 145 -31.02 7.56 1.96
C HIS A 145 -31.44 8.62 3.00
N VAL A 146 -31.03 8.44 4.26
CA VAL A 146 -31.29 9.42 5.32
C VAL A 146 -30.64 10.78 5.04
N VAL A 147 -29.51 10.79 4.33
CA VAL A 147 -28.76 12.02 4.03
C VAL A 147 -29.09 12.54 2.63
N TYR A 148 -29.05 11.67 1.63
CA TYR A 148 -29.18 12.06 0.22
C TYR A 148 -30.61 11.93 -0.36
N GLY A 149 -31.55 11.34 0.37
CA GLY A 149 -32.93 11.14 -0.11
C GLY A 149 -32.99 10.46 -1.47
N SER A 150 -33.70 11.06 -2.42
CA SER A 150 -33.85 10.54 -3.80
C SER A 150 -32.54 10.52 -4.60
N ALA A 151 -31.50 11.25 -4.19
CA ALA A 151 -30.18 11.23 -4.83
C ALA A 151 -29.24 10.16 -4.26
N ALA A 152 -29.71 9.31 -3.34
CA ALA A 152 -28.89 8.29 -2.69
C ALA A 152 -28.34 7.23 -3.65
N SER A 153 -28.98 7.03 -4.81
CA SER A 153 -28.51 6.09 -5.85
C SER A 153 -27.07 6.36 -6.27
N LEU A 154 -26.65 7.63 -6.31
CA LEU A 154 -25.31 8.04 -6.70
C LEU A 154 -24.26 7.67 -5.64
N ALA A 155 -24.57 7.94 -4.36
CA ALA A 155 -23.73 7.56 -3.24
C ALA A 155 -23.66 6.03 -3.06
N ASN A 156 -24.78 5.34 -3.28
CA ASN A 156 -24.85 3.88 -3.23
C ASN A 156 -23.99 3.24 -4.32
N ALA A 157 -24.02 3.78 -5.54
CA ALA A 157 -23.21 3.31 -6.63
C ALA A 157 -21.70 3.47 -6.37
N ALA A 158 -21.29 4.59 -5.76
CA ALA A 158 -19.90 4.78 -5.33
C ALA A 158 -19.47 3.73 -4.27
N ASN A 159 -20.31 3.52 -3.25
CA ASN A 159 -20.04 2.53 -2.21
C ASN A 159 -19.90 1.12 -2.79
N LEU A 160 -20.75 0.79 -3.76
CA LEU A 160 -20.72 -0.50 -4.45
C LEU A 160 -19.44 -0.68 -5.27
N GLY A 161 -18.94 0.36 -5.95
CA GLY A 161 -17.65 0.31 -6.65
C GLY A 161 -16.47 0.07 -5.72
N ILE A 162 -16.40 0.77 -4.59
CA ILE A 162 -15.36 0.59 -3.56
C ILE A 162 -15.41 -0.83 -2.98
N ILE A 163 -16.59 -1.29 -2.59
CA ILE A 163 -16.77 -2.62 -1.97
C ILE A 163 -16.44 -3.71 -2.98
N SER A 164 -16.85 -3.57 -4.24
CA SER A 164 -16.53 -4.51 -5.31
C SER A 164 -15.02 -4.66 -5.50
N ALA A 165 -14.30 -3.54 -5.60
CA ALA A 165 -12.85 -3.55 -5.72
C ALA A 165 -12.20 -4.18 -4.48
N GLY A 166 -12.61 -3.79 -3.28
CA GLY A 166 -12.08 -4.37 -2.04
C GLY A 166 -12.30 -5.88 -1.92
N LEU A 167 -13.47 -6.38 -2.32
CA LEU A 167 -13.78 -7.82 -2.33
C LEU A 167 -12.97 -8.56 -3.40
N SER A 168 -12.82 -7.97 -4.58
CA SER A 168 -11.99 -8.53 -5.66
C SER A 168 -10.53 -8.67 -5.24
N VAL A 169 -9.95 -7.64 -4.61
CA VAL A 169 -8.60 -7.70 -4.01
C VAL A 169 -8.48 -8.87 -3.02
N ALA A 170 -9.49 -9.07 -2.17
CA ALA A 170 -9.50 -10.18 -1.21
C ALA A 170 -9.54 -11.55 -1.92
N VAL A 171 -10.37 -11.70 -2.95
CA VAL A 171 -10.43 -12.92 -3.79
C VAL A 171 -9.08 -13.16 -4.48
N PHE A 172 -8.49 -12.14 -5.07
CA PHE A 172 -7.16 -12.21 -5.67
C PHE A 172 -6.11 -12.66 -4.65
N ALA A 173 -6.08 -12.06 -3.45
CA ALA A 173 -5.12 -12.43 -2.41
C ALA A 173 -5.24 -13.91 -2.01
N ILE A 174 -6.47 -14.42 -1.84
CA ILE A 174 -6.72 -15.83 -1.54
C ILE A 174 -6.24 -16.73 -2.68
N LEU A 175 -6.60 -16.41 -3.93
CA LEU A 175 -6.20 -17.19 -5.09
C LEU A 175 -4.68 -17.17 -5.29
N PHE A 176 -4.05 -16.02 -5.11
CA PHE A 176 -2.61 -15.84 -5.27
C PHE A 176 -1.83 -16.63 -4.20
N VAL A 177 -2.24 -16.52 -2.93
CA VAL A 177 -1.65 -17.31 -1.83
C VAL A 177 -1.89 -18.80 -2.05
N GLY A 178 -3.10 -19.20 -2.45
CA GLY A 178 -3.43 -20.59 -2.77
C GLY A 178 -2.55 -21.15 -3.89
N LEU A 179 -2.30 -20.35 -4.92
CA LEU A 179 -1.40 -20.70 -6.01
C LEU A 179 0.04 -20.89 -5.52
N LEU A 180 0.52 -20.01 -4.63
CA LEU A 180 1.86 -20.11 -4.05
C LEU A 180 2.05 -21.37 -3.18
N VAL A 181 1.00 -21.82 -2.47
CA VAL A 181 1.05 -23.00 -1.60
C VAL A 181 0.87 -24.30 -2.39
N VAL A 182 -0.09 -24.34 -3.32
CA VAL A 182 -0.50 -25.59 -3.99
C VAL A 182 0.35 -25.90 -5.22
N VAL A 183 0.83 -24.89 -5.96
CA VAL A 183 1.47 -25.14 -7.27
C VAL A 183 2.99 -25.37 -7.13
N PRO A 184 3.51 -26.52 -7.59
CA PRO A 184 4.94 -26.79 -7.60
C PRO A 184 5.69 -25.81 -8.52
N LYS A 185 6.90 -25.41 -8.15
CA LYS A 185 7.72 -24.43 -8.91
C LYS A 185 8.03 -24.84 -10.35
N LYS A 186 7.99 -26.15 -10.66
CA LYS A 186 8.21 -26.69 -12.01
C LYS A 186 6.95 -26.75 -12.88
N SER A 187 5.78 -26.42 -12.33
CA SER A 187 4.51 -26.45 -13.06
C SER A 187 4.38 -25.26 -14.02
N LYS A 188 3.72 -25.47 -15.17
CA LYS A 188 3.37 -24.39 -16.11
C LYS A 188 2.48 -23.31 -15.47
N LEU A 189 1.68 -23.68 -14.46
CA LEU A 189 0.83 -22.74 -13.71
C LEU A 189 1.62 -21.77 -12.82
N ASN A 190 2.91 -22.04 -12.57
CA ASN A 190 3.78 -21.13 -11.82
C ASN A 190 3.97 -19.78 -12.54
N VAL A 191 3.64 -19.68 -13.84
CA VAL A 191 3.66 -18.42 -14.59
C VAL A 191 2.80 -17.35 -13.92
N PHE A 192 1.64 -17.70 -13.37
CA PHE A 192 0.74 -16.74 -12.70
C PHE A 192 1.30 -16.17 -11.40
N THR A 193 2.33 -16.79 -10.81
CA THR A 193 3.03 -16.24 -9.63
C THR A 193 4.12 -15.23 -10.00
N ARG A 194 4.49 -15.14 -11.28
CA ARG A 194 5.52 -14.21 -11.77
C ARG A 194 4.95 -12.80 -11.86
N SER A 195 5.72 -11.80 -11.39
CA SER A 195 5.28 -10.40 -11.20
C SER A 195 4.24 -9.89 -12.21
N TRP A 196 4.59 -9.80 -13.50
CA TRP A 196 3.68 -9.27 -14.54
C TRP A 196 2.41 -10.10 -14.78
N ALA A 197 2.49 -11.43 -14.65
CA ALA A 197 1.33 -12.29 -14.83
C ALA A 197 0.37 -12.22 -13.62
N SER A 198 0.93 -12.03 -12.42
CA SER A 198 0.15 -11.78 -11.19
C SER A 198 -0.64 -10.48 -11.28
N PHE A 199 -0.03 -9.41 -11.82
CA PHE A 199 -0.75 -8.16 -12.09
C PHE A 199 -1.88 -8.32 -13.10
N ILE A 200 -1.67 -9.08 -14.18
CA ILE A 200 -2.73 -9.36 -15.15
C ILE A 200 -3.87 -10.15 -14.50
N LEU A 201 -3.55 -11.15 -13.67
CA LEU A 201 -4.54 -11.92 -12.91
C LEU A 201 -5.36 -11.02 -11.98
N PHE A 202 -4.70 -10.11 -11.25
CA PHE A 202 -5.36 -9.11 -10.41
C PHE A 202 -6.36 -8.26 -11.22
N PHE A 203 -5.92 -7.64 -12.32
CA PHE A 203 -6.80 -6.82 -13.14
C PHE A 203 -7.93 -7.62 -13.80
N ALA A 204 -7.70 -8.88 -14.17
CA ALA A 204 -8.74 -9.75 -14.71
C ALA A 204 -9.85 -10.00 -13.67
N ILE A 205 -9.49 -10.27 -12.42
CA ILE A 205 -10.46 -10.46 -11.32
C ILE A 205 -11.21 -9.16 -11.06
N GLU A 206 -10.52 -8.01 -11.03
CA GLU A 206 -11.14 -6.69 -10.86
C GLU A 206 -12.17 -6.38 -11.95
N VAL A 207 -11.82 -6.63 -13.22
CA VAL A 207 -12.73 -6.41 -14.35
C VAL A 207 -13.92 -7.37 -14.29
N ILE A 208 -13.72 -8.63 -13.90
CA ILE A 208 -14.83 -9.57 -13.71
C ILE A 208 -15.76 -9.09 -12.58
N ALA A 209 -15.21 -8.61 -11.46
CA ALA A 209 -16.00 -8.14 -10.33
C ALA A 209 -16.89 -6.95 -10.71
N ILE A 210 -16.33 -5.93 -11.37
CA ILE A 210 -17.14 -4.78 -11.79
C ILE A 210 -18.19 -5.15 -12.86
N ILE A 211 -17.89 -6.08 -13.76
CA ILE A 211 -18.88 -6.61 -14.72
C ILE A 211 -20.03 -7.30 -13.98
N ILE A 212 -19.74 -8.15 -12.99
CA ILE A 212 -20.77 -8.81 -12.17
C ILE A 212 -21.62 -7.77 -11.46
N VAL A 213 -21.04 -6.69 -10.97
CA VAL A 213 -21.77 -5.65 -10.26
C VAL A 213 -22.68 -4.86 -11.20
N ILE A 214 -22.18 -4.48 -12.37
CA ILE A 214 -22.94 -3.71 -13.38
C ILE A 214 -24.08 -4.54 -13.96
N PHE A 215 -23.84 -5.82 -14.27
CA PHE A 215 -24.80 -6.68 -14.97
C PHE A 215 -25.58 -7.65 -14.06
N GLY A 216 -25.14 -7.86 -12.82
CA GLY A 216 -25.72 -8.83 -11.88
C GLY A 216 -26.92 -8.30 -11.08
N GLY A 217 -27.50 -7.17 -11.47
CA GLY A 217 -28.72 -6.62 -10.84
C GLY A 217 -28.49 -5.87 -9.52
N PHE A 218 -27.24 -5.70 -9.06
CA PHE A 218 -26.94 -4.87 -7.89
C PHE A 218 -27.28 -3.39 -8.15
N MET A 219 -27.09 -2.90 -9.38
CA MET A 219 -27.49 -1.54 -9.75
C MET A 219 -28.99 -1.29 -9.70
N THR A 220 -29.81 -2.32 -9.97
CA THR A 220 -31.27 -2.22 -10.05
C THR A 220 -31.97 -2.33 -8.69
N ALA A 221 -31.25 -2.76 -7.65
CA ALA A 221 -31.78 -2.88 -6.30
C ALA A 221 -31.62 -1.58 -5.47
N MET A 222 -31.03 -0.52 -6.04
CA MET A 222 -30.63 0.73 -5.38
C MET A 222 -31.66 1.83 -5.46
#